data_AF-A0A927Y0G9-F1
#
_entry.id   AF-A0A927Y0G9-F1
#
_cell.length_a   1.000
_cell.length_b   1.000
_cell.length_c   1.000
_cell.angle_alpha   90.00
_cell.angle_beta   90.00
_cell.angle_gamma   90.00
#
_symmetry.space_group_name_H-M   'P 1'
#
loop_
_entity.id
_entity.type
_entity.pdbx_description
1 polymer ?
#
loop_
_entity_poly.entity_id
_entity_poly.type
_entity_poly.pdbx_seq_one_letter_code
_entity_poly.pdbx_strand_id
1 'polypeptide(L)' 'MLACTECKQRNYNSMKNKKNTPDRIELNKYCRFCKKHTAHRETK' A
#
# COMPACT_ATOMS: atom_id res chain seq x y z
N MET A 1 1.74 1.96 -6.37
CA MET A 1 0.69 0.98 -5.98
C MET A 1 0.91 0.61 -4.52
N LEU A 2 -0.11 0.30 -3.72
CA LEU A 2 0.10 -0.20 -2.35
C LEU A 2 -0.19 -1.71 -2.28
N ALA A 3 0.80 -2.44 -1.81
CA ALA A 3 0.75 -3.88 -1.58
C ALA A 3 0.63 -4.16 -0.08
N CYS A 4 -0.32 -5.02 0.30
CA CYS A 4 -0.37 -5.52 1.66
C CYS A 4 0.85 -6.41 1.95
N THR A 5 1.42 -6.28 3.14
CA THR A 5 2.57 -7.09 3.60
C THR A 5 2.24 -8.56 3.82
N GLU A 6 1.00 -8.89 4.19
CA GLU A 6 0.58 -10.26 4.46
C GLU A 6 0.01 -10.96 3.24
N CYS A 7 -1.06 -10.39 2.66
CA CYS A 7 -1.78 -10.98 1.53
C CYS A 7 -1.01 -10.78 0.20
N LYS A 8 0.10 -10.01 0.19
CA LYS A 8 0.88 -9.54 -0.99
C LYS A 8 0.03 -8.89 -2.09
N GLN A 9 -1.24 -8.62 -1.80
CA GLN A 9 -2.18 -8.11 -2.77
C GLN A 9 -2.02 -6.61 -2.99
N ARG A 10 -2.05 -6.22 -4.25
CA ARG A 10 -1.89 -4.84 -4.72
C ARG A 10 -3.27 -4.22 -4.89
N ASN A 11 -3.82 -3.68 -3.82
CA ASN A 11 -5.22 -3.25 -3.78
C ASN A 11 -5.42 -1.74 -4.00
N TYR A 12 -4.36 -0.92 -4.01
CA TYR A 12 -4.50 0.52 -4.23
C TYR A 12 -3.55 1.04 -5.30
N ASN A 13 -4.12 1.51 -6.39
CA ASN A 13 -3.49 2.32 -7.41
C ASN A 13 -3.50 3.79 -6.97
N SER A 14 -2.64 4.15 -6.01
CA SER A 14 -2.33 5.56 -5.75
C SER A 14 -1.54 6.13 -6.94
N MET A 15 -2.14 7.10 -7.64
CA MET A 15 -1.42 7.97 -8.59
C MET A 15 -0.69 9.04 -7.79
N LYS A 16 0.45 8.66 -7.20
CA LYS A 16 1.30 9.61 -6.49
C LYS A 16 2.20 10.35 -7.48
N ASN A 17 2.28 11.66 -7.32
CA ASN A 17 3.17 12.50 -8.11
C ASN A 17 4.62 12.29 -7.64
N LYS A 18 5.40 11.47 -8.36
CA LYS A 18 6.78 11.06 -8.01
C LYS A 18 7.74 12.22 -7.74
N LYS A 19 7.40 13.45 -8.16
CA LYS A 19 8.22 14.66 -7.96
C LYS A 19 8.22 15.20 -6.52
N ASN A 20 7.13 15.06 -5.76
CA ASN A 20 6.98 15.80 -4.49
C ASN A 20 7.27 14.96 -3.23
N THR A 21 7.31 13.64 -3.36
CA THR A 21 7.39 12.72 -2.20
C THR A 21 8.18 11.47 -2.58
N PRO A 22 9.53 11.54 -2.54
CA PRO A 22 10.41 10.42 -2.90
C PRO A 22 10.37 9.28 -1.88
N ASP A 23 9.82 9.50 -0.68
CA ASP A 23 9.80 8.53 0.39
C ASP A 23 8.71 7.45 0.21
N ARG A 24 9.05 6.20 0.56
CA ARG A 24 8.15 5.05 0.47
C ARG A 24 7.10 5.16 1.57
N ILE A 25 5.84 5.33 1.18
CA ILE A 25 4.76 5.41 2.17
C ILE A 25 4.36 4.01 2.63
N GLU A 26 4.31 3.83 3.95
CA GLU A 26 3.63 2.72 4.61
C GLU A 26 2.33 3.22 5.24
N LEU A 27 1.19 2.66 4.83
CA LEU A 27 -0.13 2.99 5.38
C LEU A 27 -0.77 1.76 5.99
N ASN A 28 -1.32 1.90 7.21
CA ASN A 28 -2.18 0.88 7.78
C ASN A 28 -3.56 0.94 7.13
N LYS A 29 -3.79 0.03 6.19
CA LYS A 29 -5.06 -0.12 5.45
C LYS A 29 -5.70 -1.46 5.77
N TYR A 30 -7.01 -1.52 5.61
CA TYR A 30 -7.76 -2.77 5.74
C TYR A 30 -7.52 -3.67 4.51
N CYS A 31 -6.95 -4.87 4.70
CA CYS A 31 -6.90 -5.90 3.62
C CYS A 31 -8.20 -6.70 3.68
N ARG A 32 -9.02 -6.65 2.62
CA ARG A 32 -10.27 -7.43 2.50
C ARG A 32 -10.03 -8.94 2.55
N PHE A 33 -8.85 -9.39 2.11
CA PHE A 33 -8.46 -10.81 2.14
C PHE A 33 -8.07 -11.28 3.55
N CYS A 34 -7.27 -10.50 4.27
CA CYS A 34 -6.92 -10.80 5.67
C CYS A 34 -8.04 -10.46 6.66
N LYS A 35 -9.06 -9.70 6.23
CA LYS A 35 -10.16 -9.15 7.05
C LYS A 35 -9.68 -8.35 8.27
N LYS A 36 -8.48 -7.77 8.21
CA LYS A 36 -7.86 -6.98 9.28
C LYS A 36 -7.04 -5.82 8.72
N HIS A 37 -6.75 -4.84 9.57
CA HIS A 37 -5.85 -3.74 9.25
C HIS A 37 -4.41 -4.24 9.25
N THR A 38 -3.71 -3.99 8.15
CA THR A 38 -2.35 -4.46 7.89
C THR A 38 -1.54 -3.33 7.29
N ALA A 39 -0.22 -3.38 7.50
CA ALA A 39 0.70 -2.46 6.86
C ALA A 39 0.69 -2.71 5.35
N HIS A 40 0.32 -1.69 4.58
CA HIS A 40 0.41 -1.67 3.13
C HIS A 40 1.60 -0.80 2.72
N ARG A 41 2.52 -1.39 1.95
CA ARG A 41 3.74 -0.77 1.46
C ARG A 41 3.56 -0.27 0.05
N GLU A 42 4.08 0.91 -0.25
CA GLU A 42 4.16 1.38 -1.63
C GLU A 42 5.12 0.50 -2.45
N THR A 43 4.56 -0.24 -3.41
CA THR A 43 5.29 -0.97 -4.45
C THR A 43 5.23 -0.17 -5.76
N LYS A 44 6.38 -0.14 -6.46
CA LYS A 44 6.60 0.62 -7.69
C LYS A 44 5.57 0.29 -8.78
#